data_AF-A0A7S3C6K3-F1
#
_entry.id   AF-A0A7S3C6K3-F1
#
_cell.length_a   1.000
_cell.length_b   1.000
_cell.length_c   1.000
_cell.angle_alpha   90.00
_cell.angle_beta   90.00
_cell.angle_gamma   90.00
#
_symmetry.space_group_name_H-M   'P 1'
#
loop_
_entity.id
_entity.type
_entity.pdbx_description
1 polymer ?
#
loop_
_entity_poly.entity_id
_entity_poly.type
_entity_poly.pdbx_seq_one_letter_code
_entity_poly.pdbx_strand_id
1 'polypeptide(L)'
;SQWTAEKFREVARLRDRLRLIGSAFIPQYTLWATAAAGPLENRFFTEEQQTLRVRMLDAISGAIQRTEARREKGRDHDDVEIDVAYLAELYRRQHGRCAYTRVPLAVKGKFKWSVERKENDKGYTKLNTVLVIKEVNHGCAQWSKKKADKYWGGPVPI
;
A
#
# COMPACT_ATOMS: atom_id res chain seq x y z
N SER A 1 3.79 16.64 -1.19
CA SER A 1 4.90 16.74 -2.16
C SER A 1 4.37 16.39 -3.54
N GLN A 2 4.34 17.33 -4.49
CA GLN A 2 3.85 17.10 -5.86
C GLN A 2 4.79 16.17 -6.65
N TRP A 3 4.28 15.47 -7.66
CA TRP A 3 5.07 14.66 -8.58
C TRP A 3 5.81 15.56 -9.57
N THR A 4 7.13 15.58 -9.48
CA THR A 4 8.01 16.28 -10.44
C THR A 4 8.41 15.32 -11.55
N ALA A 5 8.75 15.84 -12.73
CA ALA A 5 9.28 15.04 -13.85
C ALA A 5 10.51 14.19 -13.44
N GLU A 6 11.28 14.65 -12.46
CA GLU A 6 12.39 13.89 -11.88
C GLU A 6 11.92 12.64 -11.12
N LYS A 7 10.91 12.76 -10.24
CA LYS A 7 10.31 11.60 -9.55
C LYS A 7 9.73 10.59 -10.53
N PHE A 8 9.14 11.08 -11.62
CA PHE A 8 8.68 10.22 -12.72
C PHE A 8 9.82 9.41 -13.34
N ARG A 9 10.94 10.07 -13.66
CA ARG A 9 12.12 9.39 -14.22
C ARG A 9 12.76 8.41 -13.24
N GLU A 10 12.82 8.75 -11.96
CA GLU A 10 13.31 7.84 -10.90
C GLU A 10 12.45 6.57 -10.83
N VAL A 11 11.13 6.72 -10.85
CA VAL A 11 10.18 5.59 -10.82
C VAL A 11 10.25 4.73 -12.07
N ALA A 12 10.39 5.34 -13.26
CA ALA A 12 10.56 4.61 -14.51
C ALA A 12 11.84 3.75 -14.48
N ARG A 13 12.97 4.32 -14.05
CA ARG A 13 14.24 3.59 -13.90
C ARG A 13 14.14 2.45 -12.89
N LEU A 14 13.50 2.68 -11.74
CA LEU A 14 13.26 1.63 -10.74
C LEU A 14 12.40 0.51 -11.31
N ARG A 15 11.35 0.85 -12.06
CA ARG A 15 10.46 -0.13 -12.70
C ARG A 15 11.23 -0.99 -13.71
N ASP A 16 12.01 -0.38 -14.59
CA ASP A 16 12.73 -1.11 -15.63
C ASP A 16 13.84 -2.00 -15.04
N ARG A 17 14.54 -1.52 -14.00
CA ARG A 17 15.46 -2.34 -13.20
C ARG A 17 14.76 -3.52 -12.53
N LEU A 18 13.57 -3.31 -11.98
CA LEU A 18 12.80 -4.38 -11.33
C LEU A 18 12.18 -5.37 -12.33
N ARG A 19 11.91 -4.97 -13.57
CA ARG A 19 11.55 -5.88 -14.68
C ARG A 19 12.71 -6.80 -15.04
N LEU A 20 13.93 -6.26 -15.09
CA LEU A 20 15.15 -7.04 -15.36
C LEU A 20 15.46 -8.03 -14.23
N ILE A 21 15.08 -7.72 -12.98
CA ILE A 21 15.27 -8.59 -11.81
C ILE A 21 14.10 -9.60 -11.64
N GLY A 22 13.16 -9.63 -12.60
CA GLY A 22 11.77 -10.14 -12.52
C GLY A 22 11.44 -11.54 -11.98
N SER A 23 12.30 -12.25 -11.26
CA SER A 23 11.98 -13.56 -10.67
C SER A 23 12.58 -13.84 -9.28
N ALA A 24 13.56 -13.06 -8.82
CA ALA A 24 14.32 -13.40 -7.61
C ALA A 24 13.77 -12.79 -6.31
N PHE A 25 12.87 -11.80 -6.38
CA PHE A 25 12.40 -11.03 -5.21
C PHE A 25 11.05 -11.53 -4.68
N ILE A 26 10.95 -12.82 -4.37
CA ILE A 26 9.72 -13.46 -3.89
C ILE A 26 9.83 -14.27 -2.57
N PRO A 27 10.99 -14.77 -2.06
CA PRO A 27 10.91 -15.78 -0.99
C PRO A 27 10.53 -15.31 0.42
N GLN A 28 10.82 -14.07 0.84
CA GLN A 28 10.77 -13.72 2.27
C GLN A 28 9.40 -13.26 2.81
N TYR A 29 8.40 -13.02 1.95
CA TYR A 29 7.08 -12.51 2.37
C TYR A 29 5.95 -13.55 2.30
N THR A 30 6.15 -14.69 1.63
CA THR A 30 5.15 -15.78 1.55
C THR A 30 4.97 -16.51 2.88
N LEU A 31 6.02 -16.60 3.71
CA LEU A 31 5.93 -17.26 5.02
C LEU A 31 5.17 -16.43 6.07
N TRP A 32 5.05 -15.11 5.85
CA TRP A 32 4.47 -14.19 6.84
C TRP A 32 2.95 -14.11 6.77
N ALA A 33 2.33 -14.30 5.60
CA ALA A 33 0.87 -14.33 5.51
C ALA A 33 0.24 -15.47 6.34
N THR A 34 0.99 -16.57 6.51
CA THR A 34 0.61 -17.68 7.39
C THR A 34 0.93 -17.40 8.86
N ALA A 35 2.03 -16.71 9.15
CA ALA A 35 2.49 -16.43 10.52
C ALA A 35 1.80 -15.22 11.19
N ALA A 36 1.39 -14.20 10.41
CA ALA A 36 0.73 -12.99 10.90
C ALA A 36 -0.74 -13.20 11.30
N ALA A 37 -1.33 -14.33 10.89
CA ALA A 37 -2.68 -14.75 11.26
C ALA A 37 -2.71 -15.56 12.58
N GLY A 38 -1.56 -15.89 13.16
CA GLY A 38 -1.45 -16.68 14.39
C GLY A 38 -0.77 -15.91 15.55
N PRO A 39 -0.91 -16.39 16.80
CA PRO A 39 -0.31 -15.80 18.00
C PRO A 39 1.19 -16.15 18.11
N LEU A 40 1.94 -16.05 17.01
CA LEU A 40 3.38 -16.25 17.08
C LEU A 40 4.00 -15.04 17.79
N GLU A 41 4.64 -15.31 18.92
CA GLU A 41 5.33 -14.32 19.73
C GLU A 41 6.34 -13.55 18.86
N ASN A 42 6.47 -12.24 19.12
CA ASN A 42 7.31 -11.34 18.31
C ASN A 42 8.77 -11.81 18.13
N ARG A 43 9.27 -12.68 19.02
CA ARG A 43 10.63 -13.25 18.98
C ARG A 43 10.94 -14.08 17.72
N PHE A 44 9.94 -14.51 16.96
CA PHE A 44 10.14 -15.28 15.72
C PHE A 44 10.16 -14.41 14.45
N PHE A 45 9.99 -13.10 14.57
CA PHE A 45 9.98 -12.19 13.43
C PHE A 45 11.31 -11.48 13.22
N THR A 46 11.69 -11.31 11.96
CA THR A 46 12.82 -10.44 11.60
C THR A 46 12.51 -8.98 11.95
N GLU A 47 13.53 -8.14 12.13
CA GLU A 47 13.34 -6.71 12.42
C GLU A 47 12.47 -6.02 11.34
N GLU A 48 12.63 -6.41 10.08
CA GLU A 48 11.83 -5.88 8.98
C GLU A 48 10.34 -6.27 9.11
N GLN A 49 10.06 -7.52 9.46
CA GLN A 49 8.71 -8.01 9.71
C GLN A 49 8.05 -7.32 10.89
N GLN A 50 8.80 -7.12 11.98
CA GLN A 50 8.32 -6.36 13.15
C GLN A 50 8.01 -4.91 12.76
N THR A 51 8.89 -4.26 12.01
CA THR A 51 8.68 -2.88 11.54
C THR A 51 7.46 -2.81 10.62
N LEU A 52 7.28 -3.78 9.72
CA LEU A 52 6.12 -3.84 8.84
C LEU A 52 4.81 -4.00 9.64
N ARG A 53 4.81 -4.86 10.66
CA ARG A 53 3.66 -5.07 11.57
C ARG A 53 3.28 -3.77 12.28
N VAL A 54 4.24 -3.07 12.88
CA VAL A 54 4.00 -1.77 13.53
C VAL A 54 3.41 -0.79 12.53
N ARG A 55 3.96 -0.74 11.31
CA ARG A 55 3.45 0.13 10.25
C ARG A 55 2.01 -0.19 9.84
N MET A 56 1.61 -1.47 9.86
CA MET A 56 0.23 -1.89 9.60
C MET A 56 -0.72 -1.42 10.71
N LEU A 57 -0.32 -1.56 11.97
CA LEU A 57 -1.10 -1.06 13.11
C LEU A 57 -1.29 0.46 13.04
N ASP A 58 -0.22 1.21 12.74
CA ASP A 58 -0.31 2.67 12.52
C ASP A 58 -1.27 3.03 11.38
N ALA A 59 -1.27 2.24 10.30
CA ALA A 59 -2.13 2.48 9.16
C ALA A 59 -3.61 2.27 9.49
N ILE A 60 -3.93 1.24 10.26
CA ILE A 60 -5.29 0.93 10.75
C ILE A 60 -5.75 2.02 11.73
N SER A 61 -4.93 2.36 12.72
CA SER A 61 -5.23 3.45 13.66
C SER A 61 -5.52 4.76 12.93
N GLY A 62 -4.68 5.12 11.95
CA GLY A 62 -4.93 6.29 11.12
C GLY A 62 -6.19 6.19 10.25
N ALA A 63 -6.60 4.99 9.81
CA ALA A 63 -7.82 4.78 9.06
C ALA A 63 -9.07 4.99 9.93
N ILE A 64 -9.05 4.51 11.18
CA ILE A 64 -10.09 4.72 12.18
C ILE A 64 -10.27 6.21 12.45
N GLN A 65 -9.20 6.90 12.87
CA GLN A 65 -9.24 8.35 13.15
C GLN A 65 -9.76 9.16 11.95
N ARG A 66 -9.34 8.80 10.73
CA ARG A 66 -9.78 9.48 9.50
C ARG A 66 -11.24 9.22 9.17
N THR A 67 -11.81 8.11 9.62
CA THR A 67 -13.22 7.76 9.42
C THR A 67 -14.08 8.50 10.43
N GLU A 68 -13.68 8.51 11.71
CA GLU A 68 -14.31 9.29 12.77
C GLU A 68 -14.37 10.79 12.43
N ALA A 69 -13.23 11.39 12.06
CA ALA A 69 -13.18 12.81 11.67
C ALA A 69 -14.00 13.15 10.42
N ARG A 70 -14.43 12.16 9.63
CA ARG A 70 -15.37 12.34 8.50
C ARG A 70 -16.82 12.22 8.94
N ARG A 71 -17.11 11.27 9.84
CA ARG A 71 -18.43 11.12 10.48
C ARG A 71 -18.81 12.36 11.28
N GLU A 72 -17.87 12.94 12.02
CA GLU A 72 -18.05 14.23 12.72
C GLU A 72 -18.43 15.37 11.75
N LYS A 73 -18.02 15.28 10.49
CA LYS A 73 -18.36 16.23 9.41
C LYS A 73 -19.64 15.85 8.66
N GLY A 74 -20.43 14.93 9.20
CA GLY A 74 -21.71 14.48 8.63
C GLY A 74 -21.57 13.61 7.39
N ARG A 75 -20.41 13.01 7.13
CA ARG A 75 -20.23 12.09 6.00
C ARG A 75 -20.55 10.67 6.43
N ASP A 76 -21.45 10.03 5.69
CA ASP A 76 -21.75 8.61 5.87
C ASP A 76 -20.60 7.78 5.30
N HIS A 77 -19.89 7.07 6.18
CA HIS A 77 -18.77 6.21 5.83
C HIS A 77 -18.88 4.93 6.65
N ASP A 78 -18.73 3.79 5.98
CA ASP A 78 -18.70 2.46 6.60
C ASP A 78 -17.65 2.36 7.72
N ASP A 79 -17.85 1.41 8.62
CA ASP A 79 -16.84 1.06 9.62
C ASP A 79 -15.53 0.58 8.96
N VAL A 80 -14.44 0.70 9.72
CA VAL A 80 -13.13 0.23 9.26
C VAL A 80 -13.07 -1.29 9.42
N GLU A 81 -13.01 -2.02 8.31
CA GLU A 81 -12.98 -3.50 8.30
C GLU A 81 -11.58 -4.08 8.09
N ILE A 82 -10.56 -3.23 7.87
CA ILE A 82 -9.19 -3.68 7.62
C ILE A 82 -8.49 -4.05 8.94
N ASP A 83 -7.81 -5.20 8.93
CA ASP A 83 -7.02 -5.72 10.05
C ASP A 83 -5.58 -6.02 9.59
N VAL A 84 -4.69 -6.39 10.52
CA VAL A 84 -3.28 -6.67 10.21
C VAL A 84 -3.14 -7.84 9.23
N ALA A 85 -3.93 -8.90 9.39
CA ALA A 85 -3.88 -10.08 8.54
C ALA A 85 -4.28 -9.72 7.10
N TYR A 86 -5.33 -8.92 6.94
CA TYR A 86 -5.77 -8.39 5.65
C TYR A 86 -4.71 -7.51 5.00
N LEU A 87 -4.08 -6.58 5.74
CA LEU A 87 -3.03 -5.72 5.19
C LEU A 87 -1.78 -6.52 4.79
N ALA A 88 -1.43 -7.58 5.53
CA ALA A 88 -0.34 -8.49 5.16
C ALA A 88 -0.66 -9.27 3.89
N GLU A 89 -1.88 -9.82 3.79
CA GLU A 89 -2.36 -10.50 2.60
C GLU A 89 -2.41 -9.56 1.39
N LEU A 90 -2.84 -8.32 1.58
CA LEU A 90 -2.87 -7.30 0.54
C LEU A 90 -1.46 -6.92 0.08
N TYR A 91 -0.51 -6.76 1.00
CA TYR A 91 0.90 -6.54 0.67
C TYR A 91 1.46 -7.69 -0.17
N ARG A 92 1.14 -8.94 0.20
CA ARG A 92 1.53 -10.14 -0.54
C ARG A 92 0.90 -10.20 -1.93
N ARG A 93 -0.42 -10.01 -2.05
CA ARG A 93 -1.16 -9.97 -3.33
C ARG A 93 -0.67 -8.87 -4.26
N GLN A 94 -0.22 -7.77 -3.70
CA GLN A 94 0.40 -6.68 -4.46
C GLN A 94 1.89 -6.90 -4.72
N HIS A 95 2.45 -8.04 -4.34
CA HIS A 95 3.88 -8.38 -4.48
C HIS A 95 4.80 -7.33 -3.86
N GLY A 96 4.40 -6.74 -2.74
CA GLY A 96 5.14 -5.66 -2.08
C GLY A 96 5.26 -4.39 -2.94
N ARG A 97 4.30 -4.14 -3.84
CA ARG A 97 4.33 -3.00 -4.78
C ARG A 97 3.08 -2.15 -4.69
N CYS A 98 3.22 -0.87 -5.03
CA CYS A 98 2.13 0.08 -5.15
C CYS A 98 1.09 -0.41 -6.14
N ALA A 99 -0.18 -0.38 -5.74
CA ALA A 99 -1.31 -0.79 -6.58
C ALA A 99 -1.39 0.00 -7.89
N TYR A 100 -0.96 1.26 -7.89
CA TYR A 100 -1.07 2.14 -9.05
C TYR A 100 0.23 2.24 -9.85
N THR A 101 1.37 2.41 -9.18
CA THR A 101 2.65 2.71 -9.86
C THR A 101 3.59 1.52 -9.97
N ARG A 102 3.29 0.40 -9.31
CA ARG A 102 4.16 -0.80 -9.19
C ARG A 102 5.53 -0.58 -8.53
N VAL A 103 5.79 0.63 -8.01
CA VAL A 103 6.97 0.95 -7.20
C VAL A 103 6.98 0.10 -5.92
N PRO A 104 8.13 -0.41 -5.46
CA PRO A 104 8.22 -1.13 -4.19
C PRO A 104 7.67 -0.33 -3.02
N LEU A 105 6.90 -1.00 -2.16
CA LEU A 105 6.36 -0.45 -0.92
C LEU A 105 7.40 -0.60 0.18
N ALA A 106 8.03 0.51 0.54
CA ALA A 106 9.06 0.50 1.57
C ALA A 106 8.45 0.67 2.97
N VAL A 107 9.02 -0.04 3.95
CA VAL A 107 8.67 0.15 5.37
C VAL A 107 9.40 1.38 5.94
N LYS A 108 10.69 1.52 5.60
CA LYS A 108 11.57 2.65 5.95
C LYS A 108 12.10 3.31 4.66
N GLY A 109 12.52 4.57 4.72
CA GLY A 109 13.13 5.27 3.57
C GLY A 109 12.15 5.96 2.60
N LYS A 110 12.53 6.05 1.31
CA LYS A 110 11.68 6.60 0.22
C LYS A 110 10.54 5.64 -0.13
N PHE A 111 9.44 6.14 -0.70
CA PHE A 111 8.30 5.31 -1.13
C PHE A 111 7.61 4.55 0.02
N LYS A 112 7.54 5.18 1.20
CA LYS A 112 6.80 4.64 2.34
C LYS A 112 5.36 4.38 1.94
N TRP A 113 4.82 3.25 2.34
CA TRP A 113 3.46 2.89 1.99
C TRP A 113 2.40 3.48 2.94
N SER A 114 1.17 3.51 2.44
CA SER A 114 -0.06 3.92 3.12
C SER A 114 -1.26 3.16 2.57
N VAL A 115 -2.34 3.11 3.34
CA VAL A 115 -3.65 2.62 2.90
C VAL A 115 -4.37 3.71 2.11
N GLU A 116 -4.92 3.34 0.96
CA GLU A 116 -5.72 4.20 0.09
C GLU A 116 -7.09 3.57 -0.16
N ARG A 117 -8.12 4.41 -0.17
CA ARG A 117 -9.47 4.00 -0.57
C ARG A 117 -9.59 4.08 -2.08
N LYS A 118 -10.07 3.02 -2.72
CA LYS A 118 -10.31 2.99 -4.17
C LYS A 118 -11.43 3.96 -4.55
N GLU A 119 -12.45 4.05 -3.70
CA GLU A 119 -13.60 4.93 -3.79
C GLU A 119 -13.63 5.82 -2.54
N ASN A 120 -13.66 7.14 -2.74
CA ASN A 120 -13.40 8.11 -1.67
C ASN A 120 -14.58 8.34 -0.73
N ASP A 121 -15.79 8.05 -1.21
CA ASP A 121 -17.09 8.10 -0.53
C ASP A 121 -17.34 6.87 0.35
N LYS A 122 -16.72 5.73 0.04
CA LYS A 122 -16.80 4.51 0.86
C LYS A 122 -15.82 4.50 2.03
N GLY A 123 -16.05 3.61 3.00
CA GLY A 123 -15.15 3.39 4.14
C GLY A 123 -13.85 2.66 3.79
N TYR A 124 -13.00 2.41 4.79
CA TYR A 124 -11.84 1.51 4.64
C TYR A 124 -12.27 0.05 4.79
N THR A 125 -12.89 -0.49 3.75
CA THR A 125 -13.37 -1.88 3.71
C THR A 125 -12.35 -2.79 3.04
N LYS A 126 -12.47 -4.11 3.23
CA LYS A 126 -11.62 -5.10 2.53
C LYS A 126 -11.81 -5.05 1.01
N LEU A 127 -12.98 -4.60 0.54
CA LEU A 127 -13.24 -4.43 -0.88
C LEU A 127 -12.86 -3.05 -1.41
N ASN A 128 -12.64 -2.04 -0.56
CA ASN A 128 -12.34 -0.68 -0.98
C ASN A 128 -10.90 -0.22 -0.68
N THR A 129 -10.04 -1.08 -0.13
CA THR A 129 -8.69 -0.66 0.31
C THR A 129 -7.56 -1.27 -0.54
N VAL A 130 -6.57 -0.45 -0.90
CA VAL A 130 -5.32 -0.86 -1.56
C VAL A 130 -4.10 -0.25 -0.87
N LEU A 131 -2.91 -0.84 -1.06
CA LEU A 131 -1.65 -0.24 -0.59
C LEU A 131 -0.99 0.59 -1.70
N VAL A 132 -0.62 1.81 -1.35
CA VAL A 132 0.05 2.73 -2.26
C VAL A 132 1.22 3.43 -1.58
N ILE A 133 2.16 3.95 -2.36
CA ILE A 133 3.19 4.86 -1.84
C ILE A 133 2.55 6.18 -1.41
N LYS A 134 3.01 6.78 -0.31
CA LYS A 134 2.45 8.02 0.26
C LYS A 134 2.42 9.15 -0.76
N GLU A 135 3.34 9.15 -1.72
CA GLU A 135 3.45 10.14 -2.78
C GLU A 135 2.26 10.12 -3.74
N VAL A 136 1.44 9.05 -3.79
CA VAL A 136 0.19 9.02 -4.59
C VAL A 136 -1.07 9.04 -3.73
N ASN A 137 -0.95 8.99 -2.40
CA ASN A 137 -2.09 9.07 -1.49
C ASN A 137 -2.43 10.56 -1.24
N HIS A 138 -3.29 11.11 -2.09
CA HIS A 138 -3.67 12.52 -2.06
C HIS A 138 -5.19 12.68 -2.05
N GLY A 139 -5.74 13.22 -0.96
CA GLY A 139 -7.18 13.46 -0.80
C GLY A 139 -7.80 14.44 -1.79
N CYS A 140 -6.99 15.21 -2.52
CA CYS A 140 -7.46 16.16 -3.55
C CYS A 140 -7.40 15.59 -4.98
N ALA A 141 -6.80 14.42 -5.18
CA ALA A 141 -6.65 13.83 -6.50
C ALA A 141 -6.66 12.30 -6.40
N GLN A 142 -7.83 11.70 -6.64
CA GLN A 142 -7.96 10.25 -6.69
C GLN A 142 -7.10 9.69 -7.82
N TRP A 143 -6.25 8.72 -7.47
CA TRP A 143 -5.44 7.98 -8.42
C TRP A 143 -6.17 6.70 -8.80
N SER A 144 -6.14 6.37 -10.09
CA SER A 144 -6.59 5.09 -10.62
C SER A 144 -5.48 4.47 -11.45
N LYS A 145 -5.51 3.15 -11.64
CA LYS A 145 -4.56 2.48 -12.53
C LYS A 145 -4.55 3.11 -13.92
N LYS A 146 -5.73 3.41 -14.49
CA LYS A 146 -5.87 4.10 -15.79
C LYS A 146 -5.21 5.49 -15.79
N LYS A 147 -5.38 6.27 -14.72
CA LYS A 147 -4.75 7.59 -14.58
C LYS A 147 -3.23 7.44 -14.51
N ALA A 148 -2.73 6.48 -13.74
CA ALA A 148 -1.31 6.16 -13.73
C ALA A 148 -0.83 5.70 -15.12
N ASP A 149 -1.47 4.74 -15.77
CA ASP A 149 -1.06 4.26 -17.09
C ASP A 149 -1.02 5.38 -18.14
N LYS A 150 -1.96 6.35 -18.11
CA LYS A 150 -1.96 7.51 -19.01
C LYS A 150 -0.69 8.36 -18.90
N TYR A 151 -0.23 8.63 -17.68
CA TYR A 151 0.97 9.43 -17.44
C TYR A 151 2.27 8.56 -17.54
N TRP A 152 2.15 7.22 -17.52
CA TRP A 152 3.27 6.26 -17.48
C TRP A 152 3.50 5.52 -18.82
N GLY A 153 2.78 5.90 -19.89
CA GLY A 153 3.01 5.43 -21.26
C GLY A 153 2.31 4.12 -21.65
N GLY A 154 1.19 3.78 -21.01
CA GLY A 154 0.34 2.63 -21.37
C GLY A 154 0.30 1.52 -20.31
N PRO A 155 -0.64 0.55 -20.45
CA PRO A 155 -0.83 -0.53 -19.49
C PRO A 155 0.42 -1.41 -19.40
N VAL A 156 0.81 -1.73 -18.17
CA VAL A 156 1.88 -2.71 -17.90
C VAL A 156 1.37 -4.11 -18.33
N PRO A 157 2.05 -4.81 -19.27
CA PRO A 157 1.71 -6.19 -19.60
C PRO A 157 1.80 -7.08 -18.36
N ILE A 158 0.87 -8.03 -18.25
CA ILE A 158 0.84 -9.10 -17.24
C ILE A 158 1.95 -10.11 -17.55
#